data_AF-A0A7X5E4X0-F1
#
_entry.id   AF-A0A7X5E4X0-F1
#
_cell.length_a   1.000
_cell.length_b   1.000
_cell.length_c   1.000
_cell.angle_alpha   90.00
_cell.angle_beta   90.00
_cell.angle_gamma   90.00
#
_symmetry.space_group_name_H-M   'P 1'
#
loop_
_entity.id
_entity.type
_entity.pdbx_description
1 polymer ?
#
loop_
_entity_poly.entity_id
_entity_poly.type
_entity_poly.pdbx_seq_one_letter_code
_entity_poly.pdbx_strand_id
1 'polypeptide(L)'
;MRMVKKLIEVALPLEAINKESAREKSIRHGHPSTLHLWWSRKPTATARAVIWASLVDDPSSHPELFPSEEEQAAERERLFRILEKLVVWENSNIPDVLAEARAEIMKSTGGNPPALLDPFAGGGSIP
;
A
#
# COMPACT_ATOMS: atom_id res chain seq x y z
N MET A 1 -11.68 -21.22 12.10
CA MET A 1 -11.44 -20.66 10.76
C MET A 1 -9.99 -20.22 10.73
N ARG A 2 -9.17 -20.65 9.77
CA ARG A 2 -7.79 -20.16 9.65
C ARG A 2 -7.90 -18.69 9.22
N MET A 3 -7.29 -17.77 9.97
CA MET A 3 -7.30 -16.36 9.58
C MET A 3 -6.44 -16.19 8.32
N VAL A 4 -7.00 -15.53 7.31
CA VAL A 4 -6.27 -15.16 6.09
C VAL A 4 -5.29 -14.06 6.48
N LYS A 5 -3.99 -14.33 6.33
CA LYS A 5 -2.94 -13.35 6.60
C LYS A 5 -2.93 -12.30 5.51
N LYS A 6 -2.84 -11.04 5.90
CA LYS A 6 -2.64 -9.90 5.01
C LYS A 6 -1.16 -9.64 4.78
N LEU A 7 -0.84 -9.00 3.66
CA LEU A 7 0.54 -8.71 3.27
C LEU A 7 1.28 -7.93 4.37
N ILE A 8 0.60 -6.99 5.05
CA ILE A 8 1.14 -6.21 6.16
C ILE A 8 1.62 -7.06 7.36
N GLU A 9 1.04 -8.24 7.56
CA GLU A 9 1.39 -9.14 8.67
C GLU A 9 2.64 -9.99 8.37
N VAL A 10 3.07 -10.03 7.10
CA VAL A 10 4.14 -10.91 6.64
C VAL A 10 5.36 -10.10 6.19
N ALA A 11 5.21 -9.23 5.20
CA ALA A 11 6.34 -8.47 4.67
C ALA A 11 5.90 -7.26 3.82
N LEU A 12 6.77 -6.25 3.76
CA LEU A 12 6.60 -5.03 2.98
C LEU A 12 7.93 -4.60 2.34
N PRO A 13 7.92 -3.93 1.17
CA PRO A 13 9.10 -3.34 0.55
C PRO A 13 9.50 -2.04 1.28
N LEU A 14 10.03 -2.19 2.50
CA LEU A 14 10.32 -1.08 3.41
C LEU A 14 11.29 -0.05 2.81
N GLU A 15 12.27 -0.50 2.00
CA GLU A 15 13.22 0.40 1.36
C GLU A 15 12.52 1.41 0.44
N ALA A 16 11.63 0.94 -0.44
CA ALA A 16 10.87 1.80 -1.34
C ALA A 16 9.91 2.73 -0.59
N ILE A 17 9.19 2.19 0.41
CA ILE A 17 8.27 2.97 1.25
C ILE A 17 9.03 4.07 1.99
N ASN A 18 10.19 3.76 2.58
CA ASN A 18 10.99 4.70 3.34
C ASN A 18 11.61 5.78 2.44
N LYS A 19 12.05 5.42 1.24
CA LYS A 19 12.58 6.36 0.24
C LYS A 19 11.55 7.42 -0.14
N GLU A 20 10.34 7.00 -0.54
CA GLU A 20 9.28 7.95 -0.92
C GLU A 20 8.74 8.74 0.29
N SER A 21 8.69 8.12 1.47
CA SER A 21 8.33 8.78 2.72
C SER A 21 9.31 9.89 3.12
N ALA A 22 10.62 9.66 2.95
CA ALA A 22 11.66 10.66 3.19
C ALA A 22 11.60 11.79 2.15
N ARG A 23 11.34 11.45 0.88
CA ARG A 23 11.19 12.40 -0.22
C ARG A 23 10.01 13.36 -0.02
N GLU A 24 8.84 12.89 0.44
CA GLU A 24 7.71 13.78 0.73
C GLU A 24 8.10 14.85 1.78
N LYS A 25 8.87 14.46 2.79
CA LYS A 25 9.27 15.36 3.89
C LYS A 25 10.23 16.46 3.42
N SER A 26 11.09 16.19 2.43
CA SER A 26 12.12 17.14 1.99
C SER A 26 11.63 18.20 1.01
N ILE A 27 10.53 17.93 0.27
CA ILE A 27 10.00 18.84 -0.77
C ILE A 27 9.47 20.18 -0.20
N ARG A 28 9.12 20.24 1.08
CA ARG A 28 8.39 21.39 1.67
C ARG A 28 9.27 22.38 2.43
N HIS A 29 10.58 22.33 2.29
CA HIS A 29 11.48 23.23 3.03
C HIS A 29 11.13 24.70 2.74
N GLY A 30 10.80 25.47 3.80
CA GLY A 30 10.43 26.88 3.71
C GLY A 30 8.97 27.19 3.33
N HIS A 31 8.11 26.18 3.13
CA HIS A 31 6.69 26.41 2.83
C HIS A 31 5.89 26.74 4.11
N PRO A 32 4.90 27.66 4.11
CA PRO A 32 4.11 27.98 5.31
C PRO A 32 3.46 26.78 5.98
N SER A 33 3.15 25.71 5.22
CA SER A 33 2.64 24.45 5.75
C SER A 33 3.62 23.69 6.65
N THR A 34 4.89 24.10 6.75
CA THR A 34 5.87 23.53 7.69
C THR A 34 5.95 24.27 9.02
N LEU A 35 5.24 25.40 9.19
CA LEU A 35 5.19 26.14 10.45
C LEU A 35 4.47 25.37 11.56
N HIS A 36 3.43 24.61 11.19
CA HIS A 36 2.69 23.74 12.11
C HIS A 36 2.25 22.49 11.34
N LEU A 37 2.72 21.32 11.76
CA LEU A 37 2.24 20.05 11.23
C LEU A 37 0.89 19.71 11.87
N TRP A 38 -0.11 19.41 11.03
CA TRP A 38 -1.38 18.87 11.52
C TRP A 38 -1.14 17.60 12.36
N TRP A 39 -1.95 17.37 13.39
CA TRP A 39 -1.77 16.23 14.27
C TRP A 39 -1.78 14.91 13.50
N SER A 40 -0.81 14.04 13.80
CA SER A 40 -0.70 12.68 13.24
C SER A 40 -0.57 12.59 11.70
N ARG A 41 0.02 13.61 11.04
CA ARG A 41 0.27 13.54 9.59
C ARG A 41 1.25 12.40 9.26
N LYS A 42 0.74 11.32 8.67
CA LYS A 42 1.56 10.24 8.11
C LYS A 42 1.98 10.61 6.68
N PRO A 43 3.22 10.30 6.26
CA PRO A 43 3.60 10.39 4.86
C PRO A 43 2.64 9.58 3.99
N THR A 44 2.23 10.15 2.86
CA THR A 44 1.24 9.60 1.93
C THR A 44 1.67 8.23 1.45
N ALA A 45 2.95 8.07 1.09
CA ALA A 45 3.56 6.80 0.71
C ALA A 45 3.35 5.72 1.79
N THR A 46 3.63 6.04 3.05
CA THR A 46 3.45 5.11 4.18
C THR A 46 1.97 4.79 4.41
N ALA A 47 1.11 5.80 4.45
CA ALA A 47 -0.33 5.58 4.68
C ALA A 47 -0.95 4.70 3.59
N ARG A 48 -0.63 4.98 2.32
CA ARG A 48 -1.12 4.21 1.18
C ARG A 48 -0.60 2.77 1.20
N ALA A 49 0.68 2.57 1.52
CA ALA A 49 1.25 1.23 1.63
C ALA A 49 0.57 0.38 2.70
N VAL A 50 0.38 0.97 3.89
CA VAL A 50 -0.26 0.30 5.03
C VAL A 50 -1.72 -0.04 4.73
N ILE A 51 -2.48 0.89 4.15
CA ILE A 51 -3.88 0.65 3.77
C ILE A 51 -3.97 -0.48 2.75
N TRP A 52 -3.21 -0.40 1.65
CA TRP A 52 -3.26 -1.40 0.59
C TRP A 52 -2.85 -2.78 1.11
N ALA A 53 -1.74 -2.88 1.84
CA ALA A 53 -1.25 -4.13 2.39
C ALA A 53 -2.13 -4.71 3.52
N SER A 54 -3.01 -3.92 4.12
CA SER A 54 -4.03 -4.41 5.07
C SER A 54 -5.23 -5.05 4.36
N LEU A 55 -5.43 -4.76 3.08
CA LEU A 55 -6.54 -5.29 2.29
C LEU A 55 -6.12 -6.49 1.44
N VAL A 56 -4.88 -6.51 0.96
CA VAL A 56 -4.31 -7.56 0.11
C VAL A 56 -3.82 -8.74 0.95
N ASP A 57 -4.19 -9.94 0.53
CA ASP A 57 -3.79 -11.21 1.15
C ASP A 57 -2.33 -11.53 0.87
N ASP A 58 -1.63 -12.11 1.85
CA ASP A 58 -0.33 -12.72 1.59
C ASP A 58 -0.52 -14.07 0.87
N PRO A 59 0.32 -14.41 -0.13
CA PRO A 59 0.24 -15.66 -0.88
C PRO A 59 0.28 -16.93 -0.01
N SER A 60 0.88 -16.89 1.19
CA SER A 60 0.89 -18.01 2.13
C SER A 60 -0.49 -18.39 2.67
N SER A 61 -1.49 -17.52 2.50
CA SER A 61 -2.88 -17.81 2.84
C SER A 61 -3.63 -18.58 1.74
N HIS A 62 -3.03 -18.72 0.56
CA HIS A 62 -3.61 -19.34 -0.62
C HIS A 62 -2.74 -20.50 -1.16
N PRO A 63 -2.49 -21.56 -0.37
CA PRO A 63 -1.68 -22.69 -0.81
C PRO A 63 -2.28 -23.45 -2.00
N GLU A 64 -3.57 -23.27 -2.29
CA GLU A 64 -4.23 -23.77 -3.50
C GLU A 64 -3.80 -23.03 -4.78
N LEU A 65 -3.33 -21.79 -4.67
CA LEU A 65 -2.81 -20.98 -5.76
C LEU A 65 -1.28 -20.94 -5.77
N PHE A 66 -0.67 -20.99 -4.58
CA PHE A 66 0.78 -20.93 -4.38
C PHE A 66 1.25 -22.08 -3.45
N PRO A 67 1.28 -23.32 -3.98
CA PRO A 67 1.62 -24.51 -3.18
C PRO A 67 3.00 -24.49 -2.53
N SER A 68 3.99 -23.88 -3.17
CA SER A 68 5.40 -23.87 -2.70
C SER A 68 5.83 -22.53 -2.10
N GLU A 69 6.85 -22.55 -1.26
CA GLU A 69 7.47 -21.32 -0.73
C GLU A 69 8.05 -20.44 -1.83
N GLU A 70 8.58 -21.04 -2.89
CA GLU A 70 9.11 -20.34 -4.08
C GLU A 70 8.00 -19.60 -4.83
N GLU A 71 6.85 -20.24 -5.07
CA GLU A 71 5.69 -19.59 -5.70
C GLU A 71 5.11 -18.47 -4.82
N GLN A 72 5.06 -18.67 -3.50
CA GLN A 72 4.62 -17.64 -2.55
C GLN A 72 5.57 -16.44 -2.56
N ALA A 73 6.90 -16.69 -2.64
CA ALA A 73 7.89 -15.63 -2.74
C ALA A 73 7.78 -14.86 -4.07
N ALA A 74 7.60 -15.58 -5.18
CA ALA A 74 7.44 -14.97 -6.51
C ALA A 74 6.18 -14.09 -6.59
N GLU A 75 5.04 -14.56 -6.07
CA GLU A 75 3.82 -13.76 -6.03
C GLU A 75 3.97 -12.56 -5.08
N ARG A 76 4.64 -12.75 -3.94
CA ARG A 76 4.92 -11.64 -3.02
C ARG A 76 5.79 -10.56 -3.68
N GLU A 77 6.78 -10.96 -4.48
CA GLU A 77 7.60 -10.03 -5.24
C GLU A 77 6.77 -9.27 -6.30
N ARG A 78 5.81 -9.93 -6.97
CA ARG A 78 4.86 -9.26 -7.87
C ARG A 78 4.03 -8.21 -7.11
N LEU A 79 3.49 -8.57 -5.95
CA LEU A 79 2.73 -7.65 -5.09
C LEU A 79 3.59 -6.46 -4.64
N PHE A 80 4.88 -6.69 -4.33
CA PHE A 80 5.81 -5.62 -4.00
C PHE A 80 6.01 -4.65 -5.16
N ARG A 81 6.17 -5.14 -6.39
CA ARG A 81 6.30 -4.26 -7.57
C ARG A 81 5.07 -3.37 -7.77
N ILE A 82 3.87 -3.87 -7.48
CA ILE A 82 2.64 -3.05 -7.48
C ILE A 82 2.73 -1.97 -6.41
N LEU A 83 3.07 -2.36 -5.18
CA LEU A 83 3.16 -1.45 -4.04
C LEU A 83 4.23 -0.38 -4.24
N GLU A 84 5.38 -0.74 -4.80
CA GLU A 84 6.48 0.17 -5.15
C GLU A 84 6.03 1.23 -6.14
N LYS A 85 5.29 0.87 -7.20
CA LYS A 85 4.68 1.86 -8.11
C LYS A 85 3.66 2.72 -7.37
N LEU A 86 2.87 2.11 -6.49
CA LEU A 86 1.75 2.76 -5.81
C LEU A 86 2.20 3.84 -4.82
N VAL A 87 3.36 3.68 -4.18
CA VAL A 87 3.90 4.63 -3.18
C VAL A 87 4.61 5.84 -3.79
N VAL A 88 4.94 5.81 -5.08
CA VAL A 88 5.55 6.94 -5.79
C VAL A 88 4.52 8.07 -5.95
N TRP A 89 4.87 9.27 -5.48
CA TRP A 89 3.95 10.42 -5.49
C TRP A 89 3.44 10.76 -6.90
N GLU A 90 4.32 10.74 -7.90
CA GLU A 90 3.98 11.02 -9.31
C GLU A 90 2.91 10.06 -9.86
N ASN A 91 2.85 8.84 -9.33
CA ASN A 91 1.90 7.83 -9.76
C ASN A 91 0.52 7.99 -9.12
N SER A 92 0.31 8.99 -8.26
CA SER A 92 -0.90 9.13 -7.45
C SER A 92 -2.20 9.24 -8.24
N ASN A 93 -2.13 9.67 -9.51
CA ASN A 93 -3.28 9.85 -10.39
C ASN A 93 -3.15 9.05 -11.69
N ILE A 94 -2.23 8.08 -11.79
CA ILE A 94 -2.08 7.25 -12.99
C ILE A 94 -3.15 6.16 -12.97
N PRO A 95 -4.11 6.16 -13.91
CA PRO A 95 -5.25 5.24 -13.87
C PRO A 95 -4.83 3.77 -13.86
N ASP A 96 -3.82 3.39 -14.63
CA ASP A 96 -3.36 2.02 -14.75
C ASP A 96 -2.74 1.50 -13.44
N VAL A 97 -1.98 2.34 -12.73
CA VAL A 97 -1.39 1.99 -11.43
C VAL A 97 -2.48 1.79 -10.38
N LEU A 98 -3.49 2.67 -10.36
CA LEU A 98 -4.62 2.57 -9.45
C LEU A 98 -5.50 1.35 -9.78
N ALA A 99 -5.71 1.07 -11.06
CA ALA A 99 -6.48 -0.10 -11.50
C ALA A 99 -5.80 -1.42 -11.09
N GLU A 100 -4.47 -1.51 -11.27
CA GLU A 100 -3.66 -2.67 -10.83
C GLU A 100 -3.79 -2.89 -9.31
N ALA A 101 -3.64 -1.82 -8.51
CA ALA A 101 -3.77 -1.90 -7.06
C ALA A 101 -5.21 -2.28 -6.61
N ARG A 102 -6.25 -1.72 -7.25
CA ARG A 102 -7.65 -2.02 -6.94
C ARG A 102 -8.03 -3.45 -7.32
N ALA A 103 -7.47 -4.00 -8.39
CA ALA A 103 -7.72 -5.39 -8.77
C ALA A 103 -7.30 -6.37 -7.67
N GLU A 104 -6.15 -6.15 -7.03
CA GLU A 104 -5.69 -6.99 -5.90
C GLU A 104 -6.59 -6.83 -4.67
N ILE A 105 -7.05 -5.61 -4.37
CA ILE A 105 -8.02 -5.39 -3.28
C ILE A 105 -9.30 -6.19 -3.54
N MET A 106 -9.84 -6.13 -4.76
CA MET A 106 -11.07 -6.85 -5.11
C MET A 106 -10.87 -8.37 -5.03
N LYS A 107 -9.73 -8.88 -5.49
CA LYS A 107 -9.36 -10.30 -5.38
C LYS A 107 -9.33 -10.76 -3.92
N SER A 108 -8.64 -10.01 -3.05
CA SER A 108 -8.46 -10.34 -1.63
C SER A 108 -9.68 -10.08 -0.73
N THR A 109 -10.74 -9.49 -1.28
CA THR A 109 -11.97 -9.19 -0.55
C THR A 109 -13.19 -9.88 -1.15
N GLY A 110 -13.00 -10.79 -2.11
CA GLY A 110 -14.10 -11.48 -2.79
C GLY A 110 -15.05 -10.52 -3.52
N GLY A 111 -14.50 -9.41 -4.01
CA GLY A 111 -15.26 -8.33 -4.66
C GLY A 111 -16.07 -7.45 -3.71
N ASN A 112 -15.92 -7.60 -2.40
CA ASN A 112 -16.65 -6.82 -1.38
C ASN A 112 -15.67 -6.18 -0.38
N PRO A 113 -14.89 -5.17 -0.80
CA PRO A 113 -13.95 -4.50 0.08
C PRO A 113 -14.67 -3.78 1.22
N PRO A 114 -14.08 -3.75 2.44
CA PRO A 114 -14.67 -3.02 3.55
C PRO A 114 -14.73 -1.52 3.23
N ALA A 115 -15.75 -0.85 3.76
CA ALA A 115 -15.83 0.60 3.69
C ALA A 115 -14.65 1.24 4.45
N LEU A 116 -13.82 2.00 3.75
CA LEU A 116 -12.73 2.78 4.34
C LEU A 116 -13.03 4.26 4.18
N LEU A 117 -13.28 4.92 5.31
CA LEU A 117 -13.55 6.35 5.39
C LEU A 117 -12.42 6.99 6.20
N ASP A 118 -11.58 7.77 5.54
CA ASP A 118 -10.57 8.60 6.20
C ASP A 118 -10.84 10.07 5.82
N PRO A 119 -11.57 10.83 6.66
CA PRO A 119 -11.86 12.24 6.39
C PRO A 119 -10.61 13.12 6.42
N PHE A 120 -9.44 12.55 6.76
CA PHE A 120 -8.15 13.23 6.84
C PHE A 120 -7.10 12.62 5.89
N ALA A 121 -7.50 11.73 4.97
CA ALA A 121 -6.60 11.03 4.04
C ALA A 121 -5.74 11.96 3.15
N GLY A 122 -6.15 13.23 3.00
CA GLY A 122 -5.34 14.24 2.34
C GLY A 122 -4.95 13.83 0.92
N GLY A 123 -3.65 13.72 0.64
CA GLY A 123 -3.06 13.55 -0.70
C GLY A 123 -3.33 12.22 -1.43
N GLY A 124 -4.53 11.64 -1.28
CA GLY A 124 -4.93 10.42 -1.96
C GLY A 124 -4.36 9.15 -1.34
N SER A 125 -4.29 9.04 -0.01
CA SER A 125 -3.75 7.86 0.67
C SER A 125 -4.59 6.59 0.48
N ILE A 126 -5.87 6.71 0.10
CA ILE A 126 -6.74 5.57 -0.21
C ILE A 126 -6.64 5.27 -1.73
N PRO A 127 -6.10 4.10 -2.13
CA PRO A 127 -5.89 3.75 -3.54
C PRO A 127 -7.18 3.40 -4.30
#